data_AF-A0A367ZWG7-F1
#
_entry.id   AF-A0A367ZWG7-F1
#
_cell.length_a   1.000
_cell.length_b   1.000
_cell.length_c   1.000
_cell.angle_alpha   90.00
_cell.angle_beta   90.00
_cell.angle_gamma   90.00
#
_symmetry.space_group_name_H-M   'P 1'
#
loop_
_entity.id
_entity.type
_entity.pdbx_description
1 polymer ?
#
loop_
_entity_poly.entity_id
_entity_poly.type
_entity_poly.pdbx_seq_one_letter_code
_entity_poly.pdbx_strand_id
1 'polypeptide(L)'
;MKRRFFITSMIFIVLAVLSACRESPPKLSDEQVLNVFGEKSIFASNDTPATISKRTEECARVLSGLDESLYRDMPKEMLGSFKTECRKDFQETVINSQRNTVDLKLEHLENAKLAEQITRVRAQSLAAEEAWKKAKKLAEDQKIIVQAKEKAKLLETTLESKLEILKKKCNEWETTMLDLNEKKLIPGIQFGPDVCTRNHEEFLRSQAKRVIEEVSKLEAKPDSIIDPAVPYFGAVDPEAISEDLKKVEKSIAQIKAEAEERKEGETELQKQ
;
A
#
# COMPACT_ATOMS: atom_id res chain seq x y z
N MET A 1 73.16 63.97 -41.71
CA MET A 1 73.05 63.33 -40.37
C MET A 1 71.57 63.30 -39.99
N LYS A 2 70.87 62.17 -40.18
CA LYS A 2 70.38 61.27 -39.11
C LYS A 2 69.80 61.99 -37.88
N ARG A 3 68.46 61.97 -37.72
CA ARG A 3 67.78 61.20 -36.66
C ARG A 3 66.25 61.19 -36.87
N ARG A 4 65.71 59.98 -36.89
CA ARG A 4 64.29 59.63 -36.83
C ARG A 4 63.82 59.74 -35.38
N PHE A 5 62.57 60.13 -35.15
CA PHE A 5 61.82 59.68 -33.98
C PHE A 5 60.40 59.28 -34.42
N PHE A 6 60.18 57.97 -34.39
CA PHE A 6 58.89 57.31 -34.36
C PHE A 6 58.23 57.59 -33.01
N ILE A 7 56.96 57.98 -32.98
CA ILE A 7 56.11 57.81 -31.79
C ILE A 7 54.85 57.05 -32.25
N THR A 8 54.95 55.74 -32.12
CA THR A 8 53.84 54.78 -32.12
C THR A 8 52.93 55.05 -30.94
N SER A 9 51.70 55.51 -31.20
CA SER A 9 50.63 55.58 -30.21
C SER A 9 50.12 54.16 -29.96
N MET A 10 50.47 53.59 -28.80
CA MET A 10 50.04 52.29 -28.35
C MET A 10 48.68 52.45 -27.63
N ILE A 11 47.60 52.11 -28.33
CA ILE A 11 46.25 51.99 -27.77
C ILE A 11 46.24 50.72 -26.90
N PHE A 12 46.34 50.88 -25.58
CA PHE A 12 46.04 49.82 -24.61
C PHE A 12 44.51 49.79 -24.39
N ILE A 13 43.80 49.01 -25.20
CA ILE A 13 42.44 48.56 -24.85
C ILE A 13 42.63 47.45 -23.83
N VAL A 14 42.53 47.81 -22.54
CA VAL A 14 42.29 46.84 -21.48
C VAL A 14 40.85 46.38 -21.65
N LEU A 15 40.65 45.28 -22.39
CA LEU A 15 39.44 44.48 -22.29
C LEU A 15 39.37 43.97 -20.85
N ALA A 16 38.60 44.67 -20.01
CA ALA A 16 38.07 44.10 -18.79
C ALA A 16 37.12 42.97 -19.18
N VAL A 17 37.66 41.76 -19.32
CA VAL A 17 36.88 40.54 -19.34
C VAL A 17 36.32 40.40 -17.93
N LEU A 18 35.15 41.00 -17.66
CA LEU A 18 34.27 40.56 -16.59
C LEU A 18 33.72 39.19 -17.00
N SER A 19 34.56 38.15 -16.94
CA SER A 19 34.04 36.84 -16.60
C SER A 19 33.51 37.00 -15.18
N ALA A 20 32.21 37.20 -15.04
CA ALA A 20 31.54 37.15 -13.76
C ALA A 20 31.97 35.85 -13.07
N CYS A 21 32.85 35.95 -12.07
CA CYS A 21 33.14 34.88 -11.15
C CYS A 21 31.84 34.64 -10.38
N ARG A 22 30.91 33.88 -10.97
CA ARG A 22 29.74 33.38 -10.24
C ARG A 22 30.30 32.68 -9.00
N GLU A 23 29.91 33.15 -7.82
CA GLU A 23 30.28 32.52 -6.56
C GLU A 23 29.99 31.02 -6.70
N SER A 24 31.01 30.20 -6.44
CA SER A 24 30.80 28.77 -6.47
C SER A 24 29.78 28.42 -5.39
N PRO A 25 28.76 27.61 -5.71
CA PRO A 25 27.78 27.21 -4.72
C PRO A 25 28.49 26.58 -3.51
N PRO A 26 27.94 26.71 -2.29
CA PRO A 26 28.45 25.99 -1.14
C PRO A 26 28.52 24.50 -1.48
N LYS A 27 29.54 23.81 -0.98
CA LYS A 27 29.70 22.38 -1.23
C LYS A 27 28.63 21.62 -0.46
N LEU A 28 27.63 21.09 -1.16
CA LEU A 28 26.53 20.32 -0.58
C LEU A 28 26.78 18.82 -0.70
N SER A 29 26.42 18.07 0.33
CA SER A 29 26.23 16.61 0.21
C SER A 29 24.92 16.30 -0.52
N ASP A 30 24.81 15.09 -1.05
CA ASP A 30 23.59 14.61 -1.72
C ASP A 30 22.38 14.59 -0.76
N GLU A 31 22.62 14.30 0.52
CA GLU A 31 21.61 14.39 1.59
C GLU A 31 21.16 15.83 1.85
N GLN A 32 22.08 16.80 1.85
CA GLN A 32 21.75 18.22 2.02
C GLN A 32 20.93 18.73 0.84
N VAL A 33 21.26 18.31 -0.39
CA VAL A 33 20.46 18.61 -1.58
C VAL A 33 19.05 18.03 -1.44
N LEU A 34 18.93 16.78 -1.00
CA LEU A 34 17.62 16.16 -0.78
C LEU A 34 16.84 16.82 0.37
N ASN A 35 17.50 17.32 1.41
CA ASN A 35 16.81 18.02 2.50
C ASN A 35 16.28 19.40 2.10
N VAL A 36 17.02 20.12 1.26
CA VAL A 36 16.60 21.45 0.77
C VAL A 36 15.47 21.31 -0.26
N PHE A 37 15.65 20.41 -1.23
CA PHE A 37 14.80 20.32 -2.44
C PHE A 37 13.84 19.14 -2.46
N GLY A 38 14.00 18.20 -1.53
CA GLY A 38 13.14 17.03 -1.43
C GLY A 38 11.83 17.38 -0.76
N GLU A 39 10.78 16.73 -1.24
CA GLU A 39 9.44 16.83 -0.70
C GLU A 39 8.90 15.44 -0.44
N LYS A 40 8.06 15.33 0.59
CA LYS A 40 7.20 14.17 0.77
C LYS A 40 5.85 14.51 0.18
N SER A 41 5.26 13.58 -0.57
CA SER A 41 3.88 13.73 -1.00
C SER A 41 2.97 13.90 0.23
N ILE A 42 2.01 14.82 0.16
CA ILE A 42 1.02 15.05 1.22
C ILE A 42 0.14 13.83 1.51
N PHE A 43 0.08 12.87 0.58
CA PHE A 43 -0.64 11.61 0.73
C PHE A 43 0.27 10.45 1.12
N ALA A 44 1.58 10.68 1.24
CA ALA A 44 2.54 9.65 1.61
C ALA A 44 2.62 9.48 3.12
N SER A 45 2.84 8.23 3.58
CA SER A 45 3.13 7.95 4.98
C SER A 45 4.43 8.64 5.42
N ASN A 46 4.56 8.93 6.72
CA ASN A 46 5.73 9.59 7.31
C ASN A 46 7.06 8.88 6.98
N ASP A 47 7.02 7.55 6.80
CA ASP A 47 8.19 6.71 6.52
C ASP A 47 8.58 6.68 5.03
N THR A 48 7.82 7.35 4.17
CA THR A 48 8.12 7.40 2.73
C THR A 48 9.37 8.26 2.51
N PRO A 49 10.36 7.78 1.73
CA PRO A 49 11.51 8.58 1.36
C PRO A 49 11.09 9.89 0.68
N ALA A 50 11.77 10.99 0.99
CA ALA A 50 11.57 12.25 0.26
C ALA A 50 12.18 12.13 -1.13
N THR A 51 11.58 12.80 -2.12
CA THR A 51 12.11 12.87 -3.48
C THR A 51 12.10 14.29 -4.00
N ILE A 52 13.02 14.59 -4.92
CA ILE A 52 13.04 15.88 -5.60
C ILE A 52 11.97 15.85 -6.70
N SER A 53 11.07 16.84 -6.71
CA SER A 53 10.02 16.92 -7.71
C SER A 53 10.61 17.07 -9.12
N LYS A 54 9.87 16.61 -10.14
CA LYS A 54 10.27 16.80 -11.54
C LYS A 54 10.42 18.29 -11.91
N ARG A 55 9.50 19.13 -11.41
CA ARG A 55 9.54 20.58 -11.61
C ARG A 55 10.82 21.20 -11.03
N THR A 56 11.25 20.75 -9.85
CA THR A 56 12.47 21.23 -9.21
C THR A 56 13.72 20.90 -10.04
N GLU A 57 13.80 19.68 -10.59
CA GLU A 57 14.87 19.30 -11.53
C GLU A 57 14.83 20.16 -12.81
N GLU A 58 13.67 20.25 -13.46
CA GLU A 58 13.50 21.03 -14.71
C GLU A 58 13.90 22.49 -14.50
N CYS A 59 13.43 23.12 -13.42
CA CYS A 59 13.78 24.49 -13.09
C CYS A 59 15.29 24.67 -12.86
N ALA A 60 15.95 23.74 -12.16
CA ALA A 60 17.39 23.81 -11.95
C ALA A 60 18.16 23.75 -13.29
N ARG A 61 17.75 22.84 -14.18
CA ARG A 61 18.39 22.65 -15.49
C ARG A 61 18.16 23.84 -16.44
N VAL A 62 16.97 24.43 -16.42
CA VAL A 62 16.63 25.60 -17.24
C VAL A 62 17.36 26.86 -16.77
N LEU A 63 17.43 27.10 -15.46
CA LEU A 63 18.12 28.28 -14.91
C LEU A 63 19.64 28.21 -15.09
N SER A 64 20.21 27.01 -15.00
CA SER A 64 21.65 26.79 -15.19
C SER A 64 22.08 26.74 -16.67
N GLY A 65 21.13 26.65 -17.60
CA GLY A 65 21.42 26.58 -19.03
C GLY A 65 21.84 25.18 -19.52
N LEU A 66 21.67 24.14 -18.71
CA LEU A 66 21.98 22.75 -19.12
C LEU A 66 21.13 22.26 -20.29
N ASP A 67 19.91 22.80 -20.43
CA ASP A 67 18.92 22.37 -21.42
C ASP A 67 18.66 23.41 -22.51
N GLU A 68 19.59 24.34 -22.77
CA GLU A 68 19.40 25.39 -23.80
C GLU A 68 18.99 24.85 -25.17
N SER A 69 19.47 23.66 -25.55
CA SER A 69 19.09 23.00 -26.80
C SER A 69 17.62 22.56 -26.85
N LEU A 70 17.04 22.16 -25.71
CA LEU A 70 15.63 21.73 -25.63
C LEU A 70 14.67 22.91 -25.75
N TYR A 71 15.09 24.11 -25.35
CA TYR A 71 14.27 25.33 -25.36
C TYR A 71 14.60 26.29 -26.51
N ARG A 72 15.44 25.88 -27.47
CA ARG A 72 15.93 26.76 -28.53
C ARG A 72 14.81 27.32 -29.41
N ASP A 73 13.77 26.53 -29.65
CA ASP A 73 12.62 26.91 -30.49
C ASP A 73 11.49 27.57 -29.68
N MET A 74 11.65 27.71 -28.36
CA MET A 74 10.67 28.37 -27.50
C MET A 74 10.76 29.90 -27.66
N PRO A 75 9.63 30.62 -27.79
CA PRO A 75 9.63 32.08 -27.78
C PRO A 75 10.32 32.64 -26.53
N LYS A 76 11.12 33.70 -26.70
CA LYS A 76 11.94 34.27 -25.62
C LYS A 76 11.10 34.76 -24.45
N GLU A 77 9.91 35.29 -24.74
CA GLU A 77 8.95 35.77 -23.75
C GLU A 77 8.44 34.61 -22.87
N MET A 78 8.15 33.46 -23.50
CA MET A 78 7.69 32.26 -22.80
C MET A 78 8.80 31.65 -21.94
N LEU A 79 10.01 31.51 -22.50
CA LEU A 79 11.17 31.02 -21.74
C LEU A 79 11.53 31.97 -20.58
N GLY A 80 11.41 33.28 -20.80
CA GLY A 80 11.60 34.29 -19.77
C GLY A 80 10.59 34.18 -18.62
N SER A 81 9.30 33.97 -18.95
CA SER A 81 8.25 33.73 -17.96
C SER A 81 8.56 32.46 -17.16
N PHE A 82 8.88 31.36 -17.84
CA PHE A 82 9.19 30.08 -17.19
C PHE A 82 10.40 30.18 -16.24
N LYS A 83 11.49 30.81 -16.68
CA LYS A 83 12.65 31.09 -15.81
C LYS A 83 12.27 31.96 -14.61
N THR A 84 11.36 32.91 -14.77
CA THR A 84 10.90 33.78 -13.67
C THR A 84 10.12 32.99 -12.64
N GLU A 85 9.22 32.09 -13.07
CA GLU A 85 8.49 31.19 -12.18
C GLU A 85 9.45 30.25 -11.43
N CYS A 86 10.41 29.64 -12.13
CA CYS A 86 11.44 28.82 -11.49
C CYS A 86 12.24 29.58 -10.44
N ARG A 87 12.62 30.84 -10.71
CA ARG A 87 13.30 31.69 -9.72
C ARG A 87 12.42 31.95 -8.50
N LYS A 88 11.12 32.15 -8.69
CA LYS A 88 10.18 32.35 -7.59
C LYS A 88 10.06 31.10 -6.72
N ASP A 89 9.87 29.92 -7.32
CA ASP A 89 9.78 28.64 -6.59
C ASP A 89 11.05 28.39 -5.76
N PHE A 90 12.21 28.65 -6.36
CA PHE A 90 13.48 28.51 -5.66
C PHE A 90 13.69 29.57 -4.59
N GLN A 91 13.23 30.82 -4.81
CA GLN A 91 13.29 31.88 -3.81
C GLN A 91 12.53 31.47 -2.54
N GLU A 92 11.34 30.87 -2.69
CA GLU A 92 10.54 30.35 -1.58
C GLU A 92 11.29 29.22 -0.85
N THR A 93 11.99 28.35 -1.59
CA THR A 93 12.79 27.26 -1.03
C THR A 93 14.00 27.76 -0.24
N VAL A 94 14.77 28.72 -0.79
CA VAL A 94 16.01 29.20 -0.17
C VAL A 94 15.77 30.15 1.01
N ILE A 95 14.66 30.89 1.05
CA ILE A 95 14.31 31.72 2.22
C ILE A 95 13.83 30.86 3.40
N ASN A 96 13.35 29.63 3.14
CA ASN A 96 12.86 28.74 4.18
C ASN A 96 14.03 28.23 5.05
N SER A 97 14.22 28.85 6.21
CA SER A 97 15.30 28.53 7.16
C SER A 97 15.23 27.13 7.75
N GLN A 98 14.07 26.47 7.71
CA GLN A 98 13.94 25.08 8.15
C GLN A 98 14.49 24.10 7.12
N ARG A 99 14.48 24.47 5.83
CA ARG A 99 14.98 23.64 4.73
C ARG A 99 16.39 24.03 4.32
N ASN A 100 16.66 25.32 4.20
CA ASN A 100 17.95 25.86 3.78
C ASN A 100 18.88 26.11 4.98
N THR A 101 19.46 25.05 5.52
CA THR A 101 20.42 25.10 6.63
C THR A 101 21.86 25.42 6.19
N VAL A 102 22.07 25.59 4.89
CA VAL A 102 23.38 25.67 4.22
C VAL A 102 23.63 27.02 3.55
N ASP A 103 22.79 28.02 3.83
CA ASP A 103 22.86 29.38 3.28
C ASP A 103 22.94 29.41 1.75
N LEU A 104 22.15 28.54 1.11
CA LEU A 104 22.01 28.55 -0.34
C LEU A 104 21.31 29.84 -0.77
N LYS A 105 21.82 30.50 -1.81
CA LYS A 105 21.21 31.68 -2.41
C LYS A 105 20.65 31.36 -3.79
N LEU A 106 19.78 32.23 -4.30
CA LEU A 106 19.18 32.05 -5.61
C LEU A 106 20.23 32.00 -6.73
N GLU A 107 21.31 32.79 -6.64
CA GLU A 107 22.35 32.83 -7.68
C GLU A 107 23.09 31.48 -7.81
N HIS A 108 23.19 30.72 -6.71
CA HIS A 108 23.80 29.40 -6.71
C HIS A 108 23.03 28.39 -7.58
N LEU A 109 21.72 28.59 -7.77
CA LEU A 109 20.85 27.72 -8.56
C LEU A 109 20.95 27.94 -10.06
N GLU A 110 21.60 29.02 -10.49
CA GLU A 110 22.01 29.22 -11.89
C GLU A 110 23.35 28.51 -12.21
N ASN A 111 23.93 27.78 -11.25
CA ASN A 111 25.17 27.02 -11.45
C ASN A 111 24.89 25.63 -12.03
N ALA A 112 25.52 25.32 -13.17
CA ALA A 112 25.41 24.01 -13.84
C ALA A 112 25.76 22.82 -12.94
N LYS A 113 26.80 22.93 -12.09
CA LYS A 113 27.21 21.81 -11.22
C LYS A 113 26.17 21.49 -10.16
N LEU A 114 25.52 22.51 -9.59
CA LEU A 114 24.45 22.31 -8.62
C LEU A 114 23.21 21.69 -9.30
N ALA A 115 22.87 22.14 -10.51
CA ALA A 115 21.77 21.57 -11.27
C ALA A 115 22.03 20.10 -11.67
N GLU A 116 23.25 19.74 -12.05
CA GLU A 116 23.67 18.35 -12.28
C GLU A 116 23.55 17.51 -10.99
N GLN A 117 23.95 18.06 -9.84
CA GLN A 117 23.81 17.39 -8.55
C GLN A 117 22.34 17.17 -8.20
N ILE A 118 21.47 18.18 -8.35
CA ILE A 118 20.02 18.05 -8.15
C ILE A 118 19.43 16.95 -9.04
N THR A 119 19.83 16.92 -10.32
CA THR A 119 19.42 15.89 -11.29
C THR A 119 19.82 14.48 -10.79
N ARG A 120 21.09 14.30 -10.39
CA ARG A 120 21.59 13.02 -9.88
C ARG A 120 20.87 12.58 -8.60
N VAL A 121 20.74 13.48 -7.63
CA VAL A 121 20.09 13.20 -6.35
C VAL A 121 18.63 12.84 -6.56
N ARG A 122 17.93 13.51 -7.49
CA ARG A 122 16.58 13.13 -7.87
C ARG A 122 16.52 11.69 -8.36
N ALA A 123 17.35 11.32 -9.32
CA ALA A 123 17.38 9.95 -9.87
C ALA A 123 17.63 8.90 -8.78
N GLN A 124 18.56 9.17 -7.86
CA GLN A 124 18.83 8.30 -6.70
C GLN A 124 17.63 8.22 -5.74
N SER A 125 17.01 9.35 -5.42
CA SER A 125 15.85 9.41 -4.52
C SER A 125 14.64 8.67 -5.09
N LEU A 126 14.41 8.73 -6.41
CA LEU A 126 13.36 7.97 -7.08
C LEU A 126 13.62 6.46 -7.03
N ALA A 127 14.84 6.03 -7.32
CA ALA A 127 15.21 4.62 -7.21
C ALA A 127 15.03 4.10 -5.77
N ALA A 128 15.37 4.92 -4.77
CA ALA A 128 15.14 4.60 -3.36
C ALA A 128 13.64 4.53 -3.00
N GLU A 129 12.82 5.46 -3.50
CA GLU A 129 11.37 5.45 -3.30
C GLU A 129 10.72 4.20 -3.95
N GLU A 130 11.13 3.85 -5.17
CA GLU A 130 10.66 2.64 -5.86
C GLU A 130 11.07 1.37 -5.11
N ALA A 131 12.33 1.26 -4.68
CA ALA A 131 12.80 0.14 -3.88
C ALA A 131 12.03 0.02 -2.55
N TRP A 132 11.77 1.16 -1.89
CA TRP A 132 10.97 1.21 -0.67
C TRP A 132 9.54 0.74 -0.91
N LYS A 133 8.87 1.19 -1.99
CA LYS A 133 7.52 0.74 -2.37
C LYS A 133 7.48 -0.77 -2.60
N LYS A 134 8.45 -1.32 -3.34
CA LYS A 134 8.57 -2.77 -3.57
C LYS A 134 8.78 -3.54 -2.27
N ALA A 135 9.69 -3.08 -1.41
CA ALA A 135 9.96 -3.72 -0.12
C ALA A 135 8.75 -3.70 0.81
N LYS A 136 8.04 -2.56 0.89
CA LYS A 136 6.82 -2.42 1.69
C LYS A 136 5.71 -3.33 1.18
N LYS A 137 5.45 -3.33 -0.13
CA LYS A 137 4.46 -4.21 -0.75
C LYS A 137 4.79 -5.68 -0.51
N LEU A 138 6.05 -6.07 -0.68
CA LEU A 138 6.50 -7.44 -0.42
C LEU A 138 6.26 -7.84 1.04
N ALA A 139 6.54 -6.95 2.00
CA ALA A 139 6.29 -7.22 3.41
C ALA A 139 4.80 -7.36 3.74
N GLU A 140 3.95 -6.51 3.14
CA GLU A 140 2.49 -6.59 3.27
C GLU A 140 1.93 -7.90 2.67
N ASP A 141 2.40 -8.28 1.49
CA ASP A 141 2.04 -9.54 0.81
C ASP A 141 2.48 -10.76 1.62
N GLN A 142 3.69 -10.72 2.17
CA GLN A 142 4.19 -11.79 3.04
C GLN A 142 3.29 -11.95 4.26
N LYS A 143 2.82 -10.84 4.86
CA LYS A 143 1.91 -10.87 6.01
C LYS A 143 0.56 -11.50 5.64
N ILE A 144 -0.02 -11.12 4.51
CA ILE A 144 -1.29 -11.68 4.01
C ILE A 144 -1.14 -13.20 3.79
N ILE A 145 -0.07 -13.62 3.13
CA ILE A 145 0.20 -15.04 2.84
C ILE A 145 0.42 -15.84 4.11
N VAL A 146 1.17 -15.29 5.09
CA VAL A 146 1.38 -15.96 6.38
C VAL A 146 0.05 -16.15 7.11
N GLN A 147 -0.80 -15.12 7.17
CA GLN A 147 -2.13 -15.24 7.79
C GLN A 147 -3.01 -16.28 7.08
N ALA A 148 -3.01 -16.32 5.75
CA ALA A 148 -3.74 -17.32 4.98
C ALA A 148 -3.22 -18.75 5.28
N LYS A 149 -1.90 -18.93 5.35
CA LYS A 149 -1.26 -20.22 5.67
C LYS A 149 -1.56 -20.67 7.10
N GLU A 150 -1.54 -19.76 8.07
CA GLU A 150 -1.94 -20.06 9.45
C GLU A 150 -3.40 -20.49 9.53
N LYS A 151 -4.30 -19.80 8.81
CA LYS A 151 -5.72 -20.17 8.75
C LYS A 151 -5.96 -21.51 8.06
N ALA A 152 -5.25 -21.79 6.96
CA ALA A 152 -5.30 -23.09 6.29
C ALA A 152 -4.79 -24.22 7.18
N LYS A 153 -3.72 -23.98 7.95
CA LYS A 153 -3.20 -24.96 8.93
C LYS A 153 -4.19 -25.19 10.08
N LEU A 154 -4.84 -24.14 10.56
CA LEU A 154 -5.91 -24.28 11.57
C LEU A 154 -7.07 -25.10 11.02
N LEU A 155 -7.47 -24.86 9.77
CA LEU A 155 -8.49 -25.65 9.10
C LEU A 155 -8.07 -27.12 8.99
N GLU A 156 -6.87 -27.40 8.46
CA GLU A 156 -6.34 -28.75 8.30
C GLU A 156 -6.31 -29.54 9.62
N THR A 157 -5.94 -28.88 10.72
CA THR A 157 -5.81 -29.53 12.04
C THR A 157 -7.11 -29.65 12.81
N THR A 158 -8.14 -28.84 12.50
CA THR A 158 -9.40 -28.81 13.27
C THR A 158 -10.62 -29.29 12.49
N LEU A 159 -10.53 -29.46 11.17
CA LEU A 159 -11.66 -29.83 10.32
C LEU A 159 -12.33 -31.12 10.78
N GLU A 160 -11.56 -32.22 10.86
CA GLU A 160 -12.11 -33.55 11.16
C GLU A 160 -12.79 -33.58 12.53
N SER A 161 -12.16 -33.01 13.56
CA SER A 161 -12.75 -32.96 14.90
C SER A 161 -14.04 -32.11 14.94
N LYS A 162 -14.09 -30.99 14.21
CA LYS A 162 -15.32 -30.20 14.11
C LYS A 162 -16.42 -30.92 13.33
N LEU A 163 -16.07 -31.62 12.24
CA LEU A 163 -17.03 -32.43 11.48
C LEU A 163 -17.61 -33.56 12.32
N GLU A 164 -16.80 -34.23 13.14
CA GLU A 164 -17.28 -35.25 14.09
C GLU A 164 -18.28 -34.69 15.11
N ILE A 165 -17.98 -33.52 15.67
CA ILE A 165 -18.91 -32.83 16.60
C ILE A 165 -20.20 -32.45 15.87
N LEU A 166 -20.09 -31.89 14.66
CA LEU A 166 -21.23 -31.46 13.85
C LEU A 166 -22.14 -32.65 13.53
N LYS A 167 -21.55 -33.77 13.08
CA LYS A 167 -22.25 -35.02 12.82
C LYS A 167 -23.01 -35.52 14.04
N LYS A 168 -22.36 -35.54 15.20
CA LYS A 168 -22.99 -35.94 16.47
C LYS A 168 -24.18 -35.03 16.80
N LYS A 169 -24.04 -33.73 16.61
CA LYS A 169 -25.11 -32.76 16.86
C LYS A 169 -26.26 -32.87 15.87
N CYS A 170 -25.98 -33.10 14.59
CA CYS A 170 -27.00 -33.35 13.59
C CYS A 170 -27.79 -34.65 13.87
N ASN A 171 -27.11 -35.71 14.32
CA ASN A 171 -27.78 -36.94 14.76
C ASN A 171 -28.63 -36.71 16.03
N GLU A 172 -28.13 -35.93 16.99
CA GLU A 172 -28.92 -35.53 18.19
C GLU A 172 -30.18 -34.76 17.77
N TRP A 173 -30.05 -33.85 16.82
CA TRP A 173 -31.16 -33.09 16.28
C TRP A 173 -32.19 -33.99 15.58
N GLU A 174 -31.75 -34.87 14.68
CA GLU A 174 -32.63 -35.80 13.94
C GLU A 174 -33.36 -36.76 14.87
N THR A 175 -32.66 -37.34 15.86
CA THR A 175 -33.28 -38.24 16.85
C THR A 175 -34.26 -37.52 17.76
N THR A 176 -33.95 -36.30 18.21
CA THR A 176 -34.87 -35.47 19.00
C THR A 176 -36.14 -35.15 18.19
N MET A 177 -35.97 -34.79 16.92
CA MET A 177 -37.10 -34.53 16.01
C MET A 177 -37.99 -35.75 15.82
N LEU A 178 -37.41 -36.94 15.60
CA LEU A 178 -38.16 -38.19 15.45
C LEU A 178 -38.96 -38.54 16.72
N ASP A 179 -38.31 -38.51 17.90
CA ASP A 179 -38.96 -38.83 19.20
C ASP A 179 -40.15 -37.90 19.50
N LEU A 180 -39.98 -36.60 19.26
CA LEU A 180 -41.02 -35.61 19.53
C LEU A 180 -42.17 -35.67 18.51
N ASN A 181 -41.87 -36.01 17.26
CA ASN A 181 -42.88 -36.25 16.23
C ASN A 181 -43.71 -37.52 16.54
N GLU A 182 -43.08 -38.62 16.98
CA GLU A 182 -43.78 -39.83 17.44
C GLU A 182 -44.72 -39.54 18.61
N LYS A 183 -44.30 -38.66 19.53
CA LYS A 183 -45.11 -38.20 20.67
C LYS A 183 -46.14 -37.14 20.29
N LYS A 184 -46.21 -36.70 19.03
CA LYS A 184 -47.10 -35.62 18.53
C LYS A 184 -46.92 -34.28 19.26
N LEU A 185 -45.75 -34.05 19.84
CA LEU A 185 -45.44 -32.87 20.65
C LEU A 185 -45.00 -31.66 19.81
N ILE A 186 -44.80 -31.82 18.50
CA ILE A 186 -44.47 -30.74 17.58
C ILE A 186 -45.20 -30.96 16.25
N PRO A 187 -45.81 -29.92 15.66
CA PRO A 187 -46.40 -30.00 14.34
C PRO A 187 -45.27 -29.99 13.33
N GLY A 188 -45.30 -30.91 12.36
CA GLY A 188 -44.22 -31.21 11.41
C GLY A 188 -43.37 -29.99 11.02
N ILE A 189 -42.22 -29.85 11.68
CA ILE A 189 -41.23 -28.82 11.38
C ILE A 189 -40.58 -29.21 10.05
N GLN A 190 -40.77 -28.38 9.02
CA GLN A 190 -40.32 -28.67 7.66
C GLN A 190 -38.87 -28.26 7.37
N PHE A 191 -38.19 -27.54 8.27
CA PHE A 191 -36.86 -26.99 8.00
C PHE A 191 -35.90 -27.28 9.16
N GLY A 192 -34.95 -28.18 8.91
CA GLY A 192 -33.80 -28.41 9.78
C GLY A 192 -32.61 -27.52 9.41
N PRO A 193 -31.57 -27.45 10.27
CA PRO A 193 -30.35 -26.73 9.93
C PRO A 193 -29.75 -27.26 8.62
N ASP A 194 -29.45 -26.36 7.69
CA ASP A 194 -28.95 -26.66 6.33
C ASP A 194 -27.66 -27.52 6.35
N VAL A 195 -26.91 -27.38 7.44
CA VAL A 195 -25.63 -28.05 7.73
C VAL A 195 -25.80 -29.52 8.10
N CYS A 196 -27.02 -29.97 8.43
CA CYS A 196 -27.35 -31.36 8.74
C CYS A 196 -27.83 -32.15 7.51
N THR A 197 -27.55 -31.66 6.30
CA THR A 197 -27.84 -32.38 5.05
C THR A 197 -26.82 -33.49 4.79
N ARG A 198 -27.26 -34.59 4.15
CA ARG A 198 -26.47 -35.83 3.96
C ARG A 198 -25.09 -35.65 3.31
N ASN A 199 -24.87 -34.61 2.51
CA ASN A 199 -23.64 -34.41 1.74
C ASN A 199 -22.76 -33.26 2.26
N HIS A 200 -23.15 -32.63 3.37
CA HIS A 200 -22.46 -31.43 3.87
C HIS A 200 -21.02 -31.71 4.29
N GLU A 201 -20.75 -32.83 4.97
CA GLU A 201 -19.40 -33.23 5.38
C GLU A 201 -18.46 -33.42 4.17
N GLU A 202 -18.92 -34.12 3.13
CA GLU A 202 -18.13 -34.35 1.93
C GLU A 202 -17.86 -33.05 1.16
N PHE A 203 -18.86 -32.18 1.09
CA PHE A 203 -18.71 -30.82 0.54
C PHE A 203 -17.63 -30.04 1.29
N LEU A 204 -17.67 -30.00 2.63
CA LEU A 204 -16.69 -29.29 3.45
C LEU A 204 -15.28 -29.89 3.28
N ARG A 205 -15.13 -31.21 3.28
CA ARG A 205 -13.84 -31.87 3.02
C ARG A 205 -13.26 -31.50 1.65
N SER A 206 -14.09 -31.53 0.60
CA SER A 206 -13.68 -31.19 -0.77
C SER A 206 -13.26 -29.72 -0.90
N GLN A 207 -14.03 -28.81 -0.31
CA GLN A 207 -13.71 -27.38 -0.29
C GLN A 207 -12.44 -27.10 0.52
N ALA A 208 -12.28 -27.71 1.70
CA ALA A 208 -11.10 -27.53 2.53
C ALA A 208 -9.84 -27.99 1.81
N LYS A 209 -9.87 -29.16 1.15
CA LYS A 209 -8.74 -29.66 0.36
C LYS A 209 -8.33 -28.66 -0.72
N ARG A 210 -9.30 -28.09 -1.45
CA ARG A 210 -9.05 -27.10 -2.51
C ARG A 210 -8.41 -25.83 -1.94
N VAL A 211 -9.00 -25.26 -0.89
CA VAL A 211 -8.51 -24.03 -0.26
C VAL A 211 -7.10 -24.24 0.30
N ILE A 212 -6.84 -25.36 0.99
CA ILE A 212 -5.51 -25.69 1.52
C ILE A 212 -4.49 -25.81 0.38
N GLU A 213 -4.85 -26.49 -0.71
CA GLU A 213 -3.98 -26.63 -1.87
C GLU A 213 -3.68 -25.27 -2.53
N GLU A 214 -4.68 -24.41 -2.71
CA GLU A 214 -4.50 -23.07 -3.28
C GLU A 214 -3.66 -22.16 -2.37
N VAL A 215 -3.90 -22.19 -1.05
CA VAL A 215 -3.08 -21.45 -0.07
C VAL A 215 -1.62 -21.93 -0.07
N SER A 216 -1.38 -23.24 -0.24
CA SER A 216 -0.02 -23.79 -0.28
C SER A 216 0.82 -23.24 -1.43
N LYS A 217 0.15 -22.87 -2.54
CA LYS A 217 0.77 -22.31 -3.76
C LYS A 217 0.95 -20.79 -3.68
N LEU A 218 0.50 -20.12 -2.61
CA LEU A 218 0.67 -18.67 -2.45
C LEU A 218 2.13 -18.31 -2.18
N GLU A 219 2.62 -17.38 -3.01
CA GLU A 219 3.96 -16.81 -2.94
C GLU A 219 3.90 -15.31 -3.18
N ALA A 220 4.72 -14.56 -2.45
CA ALA A 220 4.81 -13.12 -2.63
C ALA A 220 5.60 -12.82 -3.91
N LYS A 221 5.06 -11.94 -4.75
CA LYS A 221 5.68 -11.56 -6.02
C LYS A 221 6.25 -10.15 -5.90
N PRO A 222 7.59 -9.97 -5.90
CA PRO A 222 8.23 -8.68 -5.60
C PRO A 222 7.89 -7.57 -6.60
N ASP A 223 7.50 -7.93 -7.82
CA ASP A 223 7.14 -6.97 -8.87
C ASP A 223 5.62 -6.88 -9.12
N SER A 224 4.80 -7.58 -8.34
CA SER A 224 3.34 -7.52 -8.49
C SER A 224 2.78 -6.27 -7.82
N ILE A 225 2.01 -5.48 -8.57
CA ILE A 225 1.18 -4.40 -8.02
C ILE A 225 -0.14 -4.91 -7.43
N ILE A 226 -0.49 -6.18 -7.69
CA ILE A 226 -1.72 -6.82 -7.24
C ILE A 226 -1.41 -7.66 -6.00
N ASP A 227 -2.28 -7.56 -4.99
CA ASP A 227 -2.22 -8.38 -3.78
C ASP A 227 -2.33 -9.88 -4.09
N PRO A 228 -1.74 -10.75 -3.26
CA PRO A 228 -1.90 -12.19 -3.36
C PRO A 228 -3.39 -12.54 -3.32
N ALA A 229 -3.83 -13.30 -4.33
CA ALA A 229 -5.21 -13.76 -4.42
C ALA A 229 -5.46 -14.89 -3.40
N VAL A 230 -5.72 -14.52 -2.14
CA VAL A 230 -6.08 -15.47 -1.08
C VAL A 230 -7.41 -16.12 -1.44
N PRO A 231 -7.48 -17.47 -1.49
CA PRO A 231 -8.73 -18.15 -1.81
C PRO A 231 -9.77 -17.91 -0.72
N TYR A 232 -11.03 -17.84 -1.14
CA TYR A 232 -12.14 -17.62 -0.22
C TYR A 232 -12.42 -18.90 0.60
N PHE A 233 -12.30 -18.80 1.93
CA PHE A 233 -12.53 -19.92 2.83
C PHE A 233 -14.03 -20.28 2.97
N GLY A 234 -14.95 -19.31 2.89
CA GLY A 234 -16.40 -19.57 2.90
C GLY A 234 -16.87 -20.50 4.02
N ALA A 235 -17.63 -21.54 3.68
CA ALA A 235 -18.19 -22.49 4.65
C ALA A 235 -17.13 -23.36 5.34
N VAL A 236 -15.91 -23.44 4.80
CA VAL A 236 -14.79 -24.16 5.45
C VAL A 236 -13.92 -23.23 6.29
N ASP A 237 -14.33 -21.98 6.48
CA ASP A 237 -13.70 -21.11 7.46
C ASP A 237 -13.84 -21.73 8.87
N PRO A 238 -12.75 -21.85 9.65
CA PRO A 238 -12.84 -22.33 11.03
C PRO A 238 -13.88 -21.58 11.87
N GLU A 239 -14.12 -20.30 11.61
CA GLU A 239 -15.16 -19.53 12.28
C GLU A 239 -16.55 -19.92 11.80
N ALA A 240 -16.78 -20.04 10.49
CA ALA A 240 -18.06 -20.45 9.91
C ALA A 240 -18.49 -21.84 10.40
N ILE A 241 -17.58 -22.82 10.44
CA ILE A 241 -17.89 -24.16 10.99
C ILE A 241 -18.30 -24.06 12.46
N SER A 242 -17.67 -23.16 13.23
CA SER A 242 -18.05 -22.93 14.64
C SER A 242 -19.44 -22.29 14.76
N GLU A 243 -19.80 -21.39 13.85
CA GLU A 243 -21.13 -20.78 13.81
C GLU A 243 -22.21 -21.80 13.43
N ASP A 244 -21.91 -22.68 12.48
CA ASP A 244 -22.82 -23.74 12.06
C ASP A 244 -23.09 -24.73 13.19
N LEU A 245 -22.08 -25.09 13.99
CA LEU A 245 -22.26 -25.84 15.23
C LEU A 245 -23.24 -25.14 16.19
N LYS A 246 -23.05 -23.83 16.42
CA LYS A 246 -23.95 -23.04 17.29
C LYS A 246 -25.38 -23.00 16.77
N LYS A 247 -25.59 -22.97 15.44
CA LYS A 247 -26.93 -23.00 14.85
C LYS A 247 -27.63 -24.33 15.14
N VAL A 248 -26.93 -25.45 15.00
CA VAL A 248 -27.49 -26.77 15.32
C VAL A 248 -27.82 -26.87 16.81
N GLU A 249 -26.91 -26.45 17.69
CA GLU A 249 -27.15 -26.44 19.14
C GLU A 249 -28.36 -25.59 19.53
N LYS A 250 -28.49 -24.41 18.94
CA LYS A 250 -29.64 -23.52 19.15
C LYS A 250 -30.94 -24.18 18.68
N SER A 251 -30.93 -24.84 17.52
CA SER A 251 -32.11 -25.54 17.00
C SER A 251 -32.53 -26.69 17.91
N ILE A 252 -31.59 -27.50 18.39
CA ILE A 252 -31.87 -28.57 19.37
C ILE A 252 -32.51 -27.99 20.65
N ALA A 253 -31.94 -26.91 21.19
CA ALA A 253 -32.45 -26.28 22.40
C ALA A 253 -33.87 -25.74 22.21
N GLN A 254 -34.14 -25.09 21.08
CA GLN A 254 -35.46 -24.58 20.74
C GLN A 254 -36.51 -25.69 20.64
N ILE A 255 -36.21 -26.77 19.92
CA ILE A 255 -37.13 -27.90 19.75
C ILE A 255 -37.45 -28.56 21.09
N LYS A 256 -36.46 -28.70 21.98
CA LYS A 256 -36.66 -29.26 23.33
C LYS A 256 -37.55 -28.35 24.19
N ALA A 257 -37.33 -27.04 24.15
CA ALA A 257 -38.14 -26.07 24.90
C ALA A 257 -39.60 -26.06 24.43
N GLU A 258 -39.84 -26.01 23.11
CA GLU A 258 -41.21 -26.06 22.55
C GLU A 258 -41.94 -27.35 22.94
N ALA A 259 -41.24 -28.48 22.98
CA ALA A 259 -41.83 -29.75 23.41
C ALA A 259 -42.17 -29.80 24.91
N GLU A 260 -41.40 -29.12 25.77
CA GLU A 260 -41.70 -29.03 27.21
C GLU A 260 -42.95 -28.17 27.44
N GLU A 261 -43.05 -27.00 26.80
CA GLU A 261 -44.22 -26.13 26.89
C GLU A 261 -45.52 -26.85 26.49
N ARG A 262 -45.48 -27.71 25.46
CA ARG A 262 -46.66 -28.48 25.04
C ARG A 262 -47.07 -29.56 26.04
N LYS A 263 -46.12 -30.24 26.66
CA LYS A 263 -46.42 -31.24 27.69
C LYS A 263 -47.12 -30.61 28.88
N GLU A 264 -46.69 -29.42 29.29
CA GLU A 264 -47.32 -28.68 30.39
C GLU A 264 -48.75 -28.27 30.04
N GLY A 265 -48.97 -27.74 28.83
CA GLY A 265 -50.30 -27.36 28.36
C GLY A 265 -51.30 -28.52 28.28
N GLU A 266 -50.88 -29.70 27.80
CA GLU A 266 -51.73 -30.90 27.79
C GLU A 266 -52.08 -31.40 29.20
N THR A 267 -51.16 -31.24 30.16
CA THR A 267 -51.35 -31.66 31.55
C THR A 267 -52.34 -30.74 32.28
N GLU A 268 -52.38 -29.44 31.96
CA GLU A 268 -53.36 -28.51 32.52
C GLU A 268 -54.77 -28.75 31.96
N LEU A 269 -54.89 -29.05 30.66
CA LEU A 269 -56.16 -29.37 30.00
C LEU A 269 -56.80 -30.66 30.53
N GLN A 270 -56.02 -31.65 30.98
CA GLN A 270 -56.54 -32.89 31.57
C GLN A 270 -57.03 -32.73 33.01
N LYS A 271 -56.75 -31.60 33.68
CA LYS A 271 -57.17 -31.32 35.06
C LYS A 271 -58.46 -30.48 35.14
N GLN A 272 -59.00 -30.02 34.02
CA GLN A 272 -60.27 -29.30 33.91
C GLN A 272 -61.39 -30.23 33.47
#